data_AF-W4VDI9-F1
#
_entry.id   AF-W4VDI9-F1
#
_cell.length_a   1.000
_cell.length_b   1.000
_cell.length_c   1.000
_cell.angle_alpha   90.00
_cell.angle_beta   90.00
_cell.angle_gamma   90.00
#
_symmetry.space_group_name_H-M   'P 1'
#
loop_
_entity.id
_entity.type
_entity.pdbx_description
1 polymer ?
#
loop_
_entity_poly.entity_id
_entity_poly.type
_entity_poly.pdbx_seq_one_letter_code
_entity_poly.pdbx_strand_id
1 'polypeptide(L)' 'MNTFKRLASEEGIFVGPSAGAAVFASIQVAKKLGKGKNVVCIAPDTGERYLSMHLF' A
#
# COMPACT_ATOMS: atom_id res chain seq x y z
N MET A 1 0.86 8.81 -6.59
CA MET A 1 0.13 7.64 -6.04
C MET A 1 -0.01 7.82 -4.53
N ASN A 2 -1.21 8.11 -4.03
CA ASN A 2 -1.43 8.49 -2.62
C ASN A 2 -1.64 7.28 -1.68
N THR A 3 -1.59 6.06 -2.20
CA THR A 3 -2.00 4.86 -1.48
C THR A 3 -1.17 4.61 -0.23
N PHE A 4 0.15 4.79 -0.27
CA PHE A 4 1.01 4.57 0.91
C PHE A 4 0.76 5.60 2.02
N LYS A 5 0.41 6.86 1.68
CA LYS A 5 -0.01 7.86 2.67
C LYS A 5 -1.35 7.49 3.30
N ARG A 6 -2.31 7.04 2.49
CA ARG A 6 -3.63 6.57 2.97
C ARG A 6 -3.50 5.36 3.88
N LEU A 7 -2.64 4.40 3.53
CA LEU A 7 -2.34 3.25 4.40
C LEU A 7 -1.84 3.71 5.77
N ALA A 8 -0.98 4.72 5.83
CA ALA A 8 -0.52 5.26 7.10
C ALA A 8 -1.64 5.98 7.87
N SER A 9 -2.42 6.83 7.21
CA SER A 9 -3.42 7.69 7.88
C SER A 9 -4.75 7.02 8.19
N GLU A 10 -5.18 6.03 7.38
CA GLU A 10 -6.49 5.37 7.49
C GLU A 10 -6.37 3.99 8.17
N GLU A 11 -5.29 3.26 7.91
CA GLU A 11 -5.12 1.86 8.37
C GLU A 11 -4.00 1.70 9.42
N GLY A 12 -3.23 2.75 9.72
CA GLY A 12 -2.09 2.68 10.62
C GLY A 12 -0.91 1.85 10.09
N ILE A 13 -0.86 1.58 8.78
CA ILE A 13 0.17 0.77 8.13
C ILE A 13 1.21 1.69 7.48
N PHE A 14 2.29 1.98 8.22
CA PHE A 14 3.35 2.88 7.76
C PHE A 14 4.42 2.14 6.93
N VAL A 15 4.25 2.14 5.61
CA VAL A 15 5.06 1.37 4.65
C VAL A 15 5.65 2.25 3.55
N GLY A 16 6.66 1.71 2.84
CA GLY A 16 7.30 2.39 1.72
C GLY A 16 6.40 2.60 0.49
N PRO A 17 6.86 3.40 -0.49
CA PRO A 17 6.12 3.69 -1.71
C PRO A 17 5.89 2.44 -2.59
N SER A 18 6.83 1.48 -2.58
CA SER A 18 6.69 0.21 -3.32
C SER A 18 5.54 -0.65 -2.77
N ALA A 19 5.37 -0.70 -1.44
CA ALA A 19 4.23 -1.34 -0.79
C ALA A 19 2.92 -0.64 -1.16
N GLY A 20 2.89 0.70 -1.19
CA GLY A 20 1.75 1.45 -1.69
C GLY A 20 1.38 1.13 -3.14
N ALA A 21 2.37 0.90 -4.00
CA ALA A 21 2.17 0.45 -5.37
C ALA A 21 1.54 -0.95 -5.43
N ALA A 22 2.07 -1.87 -4.63
CA ALA A 22 1.58 -3.24 -4.54
C ALA A 22 0.11 -3.25 -4.05
N VAL A 23 -0.21 -2.50 -3.00
CA VAL A 23 -1.60 -2.39 -2.50
C VAL A 23 -2.52 -1.75 -3.52
N PHE A 24 -2.07 -0.68 -4.20
CA PHE A 24 -2.87 -0.04 -5.24
C PHE A 24 -3.23 -1.04 -6.36
N ALA A 25 -2.25 -1.80 -6.86
CA ALA A 25 -2.46 -2.82 -7.88
C ALA A 25 -3.36 -3.95 -7.37
N SER A 26 -3.13 -4.44 -6.15
CA SER A 26 -3.96 -5.46 -5.50
C SER A 26 -5.41 -5.05 -5.38
N ILE A 27 -5.71 -3.79 -5.06
CA ILE A 27 -7.09 -3.28 -5.03
C ILE A 27 -7.74 -3.36 -6.43
N GLN A 28 -6.99 -3.05 -7.50
CA GLN A 28 -7.52 -3.20 -8.87
C GLN A 28 -7.76 -4.68 -9.22
N VAL A 29 -6.88 -5.58 -8.80
CA VAL A 29 -7.04 -7.03 -8.99
C VAL A 29 -8.25 -7.55 -8.21
N ALA A 30 -8.41 -7.15 -6.95
CA ALA A 30 -9.54 -7.55 -6.11
C ALA A 30 -10.88 -7.10 -6.72
N LYS A 31 -10.95 -5.88 -7.27
CA LYS A 31 -12.13 -5.39 -8.00
C LYS A 31 -12.47 -6.27 -9.21
N LYS A 32 -11.46 -6.74 -9.95
CA LYS A 32 -11.65 -7.62 -11.12
C LYS A 32 -12.09 -9.04 -10.72
N LEU A 33 -11.54 -9.58 -9.64
CA LEU A 33 -11.86 -10.94 -9.17
C LEU A 33 -13.25 -11.05 -8.53
N GLY A 34 -13.75 -9.97 -7.92
CA GLY A 34 -15.09 -9.92 -7.33
C GLY A 34 -15.18 -10.54 -5.94
N LYS A 35 -16.42 -10.65 -5.44
CA LYS A 35 -16.71 -11.10 -4.07
C LYS A 35 -16.28 -12.55 -3.84
N GLY A 36 -15.82 -12.85 -2.62
CA GLY A 36 -15.43 -14.20 -2.20
C GLY A 36 -14.02 -14.64 -2.67
N LYS A 37 -13.24 -13.74 -3.28
CA LYS A 37 -11.84 -13.97 -3.64
C LYS A 37 -10.93 -13.13 -2.74
N ASN A 38 -9.77 -13.67 -2.40
CA ASN A 38 -8.75 -13.00 -1.59
C ASN A 38 -7.55 -12.64 -2.45
N VAL A 39 -6.99 -11.45 -2.23
CA VAL A 39 -5.77 -10.98 -2.88
C VAL A 39 -4.77 -10.63 -1.79
N VAL A 40 -3.55 -11.15 -1.92
CA VAL A 40 -2.44 -10.88 -0.99
C VAL A 40 -1.34 -10.17 -1.75
N CYS A 41 -0.75 -9.14 -1.15
CA CYS A 41 0.49 -8.52 -1.61
C CYS A 41 1.47 -8.33 -0.46
N ILE A 42 2.73 -8.08 -0.82
CA ILE A 42 3.84 -7.94 0.11
C ILE A 42 4.20 -6.46 0.23
N ALA A 43 4.36 -5.99 1.47
CA ALA A 43 5.05 -4.74 1.77
C ALA A 43 6.53 -5.07 2.01
N PRO A 44 7.47 -4.65 1.14
CA PRO A 44 8.87 -5.05 1.27
C PRO A 44 9.58 -4.39 2.46
N ASP A 45 9.15 -3.19 2.85
CA ASP A 45 9.76 -2.38 3.89
C ASP A 45 8.77 -1.40 4.56
N THR A 46 9.26 -0.77 5.63
CA THR A 46 8.57 0.25 6.43
C THR A 46 8.74 1.65 5.83
N GLY A 47 7.83 2.57 6.17
CA GLY A 47 7.87 3.96 5.71
C GLY A 47 9.03 4.79 6.28
N GLU A 48 9.64 4.35 7.39
CA GLU A 48 10.66 5.11 8.12
C GLU A 48 11.90 5.42 7.28
N ARG A 49 12.24 4.51 6.35
CA ARG A 49 13.38 4.63 5.43
C ARG A 49 13.25 5.82 4.48
N TYR A 50 12.06 6.41 4.38
CA TYR A 50 11.70 7.44 3.43
C TYR A 50 11.41 8.81 4.08
N LEU A 51 11.58 8.95 5.40
CA LEU A 51 11.31 10.21 6.12
C LEU A 51 12.21 11.37 5.66
N SER A 52 13.46 11.09 5.32
CA SER A 52 14.41 12.09 4.80
C SER A 52 14.11 12.54 3.36
N MET A 53 13.18 11.86 2.68
CA MET A 53 12.82 12.14 1.29
C MET A 53 11.60 13.05 1.16
N HIS A 54 11.04 13.54 2.29
CA HIS A 54 9.82 14.36 2.32
C HIS A 54 8.63 13.72 1.58
N LEU A 55 8.57 12.39 1.60
CA LEU A 55 7.50 11.64 0.94
C LEU A 55 6.22 11.56 1.76
N PHE A 56 6.26 11.87 3.06
CA PHE A 56 5.13 11.85 3.97
C PHE A 56 4.71 13.26 4.34
#